data_AF-A0A848K518-F1
#
_entry.id   AF-A0A848K518-F1
#
_cell.length_a   1.000
_cell.length_b   1.000
_cell.length_c   1.000
_cell.angle_alpha   90.00
_cell.angle_beta   90.00
_cell.angle_gamma   90.00
#
_symmetry.space_group_name_H-M   'P 1'
#
loop_
_entity.id
_entity.type
_entity.pdbx_description
1 polymer ?
#
loop_
_entity_poly.entity_id
_entity_poly.type
_entity_poly.pdbx_seq_one_letter_code
_entity_poly.pdbx_strand_id
1 'polypeptide(L)'
;MSLGERLAIADNLDRVHARKALQRVGIFGEATSALPTDRPEVAELLADDTFAAGLEALARKYNLELDDVKADAAAYLREMSAVHSDRAGKMWERFGGWLNRAHDIVVDEEEARRLRGLSKKHSLLFLFSHRSYLDGFILPVTLAAHGISAPFTMGGANLNFFPFGAIASRTGVVFIRRSTSDLPVYRLALRSYIGQLIRNRQNLCWSIEGGRTRTGKLRPPVYGILRYVADAVEASTGPDALIVPVSFVYEQLHEVSMMTSEARGGNKRPEDLRWLVNFARSQGEHLGRAYLDFGTPIPVRERLAELRGEDPDGAHIVERIALDTCHRINRATPVTATAIVCVAMLAADRALSLDEVLGTVSPLARYIERRQWQVAGALNLTDRATVRRTLQELVSSGVLTSYEGGTETIWDIGPQKHLVAAFYRNTAVHILVDRSIGELALVAATESDNGARAALDETLRLRDLLKFDFFFSSRPDFAEEMRTELATIDADAAARIDKFDAEEARIWLEKGKPLIAHLVLRPYLDAYHVVADRLAALEDDDEFDEKQFLDECLRVGKQWAMQKRIASEESVSLELFKPALRLARHRGLVESTAPELAKRRTEFASELAETVRQVNQVAAMSQAHTGRS
;
A
#
# COMPACT_ATOMS: atom_id res chain seq x y z
N MET A 1 -17.69 4.61 -52.20
CA MET A 1 -16.40 4.94 -51.56
C MET A 1 -15.30 4.68 -52.57
N SER A 2 -14.63 5.73 -53.00
CA SER A 2 -13.60 5.65 -54.05
C SER A 2 -12.33 4.95 -53.51
N LEU A 3 -11.53 4.40 -54.42
CA LEU A 3 -10.28 3.70 -54.09
C LEU A 3 -9.31 4.61 -53.30
N GLY A 4 -9.34 5.93 -53.54
CA GLY A 4 -8.54 6.95 -52.84
C GLY A 4 -8.96 7.21 -51.38
N GLU A 5 -10.24 7.03 -51.04
CA GLU A 5 -10.73 7.20 -49.65
C GLU A 5 -10.46 5.95 -48.79
N ARG A 6 -10.41 4.77 -49.43
CA ARG A 6 -9.93 3.53 -48.78
C ARG A 6 -8.43 3.58 -48.53
N LEU A 7 -7.68 4.24 -49.41
CA LEU A 7 -6.24 4.48 -49.26
C LEU A 7 -5.91 5.45 -48.11
N ALA A 8 -6.76 6.45 -47.81
CA ALA A 8 -6.50 7.42 -46.73
C ALA A 8 -6.91 6.94 -45.33
N ILE A 9 -7.89 6.03 -45.22
CA ILE A 9 -8.36 5.47 -43.93
C ILE A 9 -7.49 4.27 -43.50
N ALA A 10 -6.89 3.56 -44.46
CA ALA A 10 -5.88 2.54 -44.18
C ALA A 10 -4.52 3.13 -43.78
N ASP A 11 -4.19 4.37 -44.20
CA ASP A 11 -2.85 4.97 -44.02
C ASP A 11 -2.53 5.46 -42.59
N ASN A 12 -3.54 5.57 -41.72
CA ASN A 12 -3.38 6.12 -40.36
C ASN A 12 -3.60 5.12 -39.22
N LEU A 13 -4.15 3.94 -39.48
CA LEU A 13 -4.58 3.02 -38.42
C LEU A 13 -3.54 2.01 -37.94
N ASP A 14 -2.37 1.88 -38.58
CA ASP A 14 -1.43 0.82 -38.18
C ASP A 14 0.07 1.14 -38.30
N ARG A 15 0.53 2.40 -38.26
CA ARG A 15 1.99 2.68 -38.34
C ARG A 15 2.86 2.04 -37.25
N VAL A 16 2.29 1.58 -36.13
CA VAL A 16 3.03 0.90 -35.05
C VAL A 16 2.80 -0.61 -35.07
N HIS A 17 1.59 -1.09 -35.37
CA HIS A 17 1.29 -2.53 -35.48
C HIS A 17 1.68 -3.11 -36.84
N ALA A 18 1.47 -2.39 -37.95
CA ALA A 18 2.05 -2.76 -39.25
C ALA A 18 3.57 -2.70 -39.20
N ARG A 19 4.19 -1.75 -38.47
CA ARG A 19 5.65 -1.74 -38.29
C ARG A 19 6.14 -2.98 -37.53
N LYS A 20 5.47 -3.41 -36.44
CA LYS A 20 5.77 -4.67 -35.74
C LYS A 20 5.52 -5.92 -36.57
N ALA A 21 4.48 -5.93 -37.41
CA ALA A 21 4.20 -7.02 -38.33
C ALA A 21 5.22 -7.08 -39.49
N LEU A 22 5.62 -5.92 -40.03
CA LEU A 22 6.65 -5.79 -41.06
C LEU A 22 8.07 -6.07 -40.50
N GLN A 23 8.31 -5.82 -39.21
CA GLN A 23 9.53 -6.19 -38.47
C GLN A 23 9.65 -7.71 -38.30
N ARG A 24 8.56 -8.42 -37.97
CA ARG A 24 8.53 -9.90 -37.92
C ARG A 24 8.73 -10.56 -39.28
N VAL A 25 8.50 -9.83 -40.37
CA VAL A 25 8.69 -10.29 -41.76
C VAL A 25 10.03 -9.79 -42.34
N GLY A 26 10.90 -9.17 -41.52
CA GLY A 26 12.28 -8.82 -41.90
C GLY A 26 12.43 -7.57 -42.79
N ILE A 27 11.40 -6.73 -42.89
CA ILE A 27 11.39 -5.56 -43.81
C ILE A 27 12.03 -4.32 -43.19
N PHE A 28 12.10 -4.22 -41.86
CA PHE A 28 12.87 -3.23 -41.12
C PHE A 28 13.63 -3.92 -39.98
N GLY A 29 14.96 -4.02 -40.09
CA GLY A 29 15.80 -4.50 -38.99
C GLY A 29 15.84 -3.47 -37.87
N GLU A 30 15.63 -3.90 -36.62
CA GLU A 30 15.90 -3.04 -35.46
C GLU A 30 17.43 -2.87 -35.34
N ALA A 31 17.91 -1.62 -35.30
CA ALA A 31 19.35 -1.38 -35.19
C ALA A 31 19.85 -1.88 -33.83
N THR A 32 20.76 -2.86 -33.85
CA THR A 32 21.35 -3.44 -32.63
C THR A 32 22.42 -2.55 -32.00
N SER A 33 22.98 -1.61 -32.78
CA SER A 33 23.92 -0.58 -32.32
C SER A 33 23.20 0.71 -31.91
N ALA A 34 23.94 1.55 -31.18
CA ALA A 34 23.47 2.87 -30.77
C ALA A 34 23.18 3.77 -32.00
N LEU A 35 21.99 4.37 -32.00
CA LEU A 35 21.58 5.36 -32.98
C LEU A 35 21.84 6.79 -32.45
N PRO A 36 22.08 7.78 -33.32
CA PRO A 36 22.18 9.18 -32.90
C PRO A 36 20.93 9.72 -32.20
N THR A 37 19.78 9.10 -32.43
CA THR A 37 18.51 9.43 -31.78
C THR A 37 18.29 8.72 -30.44
N ASP A 38 19.14 7.75 -30.10
CA ASP A 38 19.04 7.03 -28.85
C ASP A 38 19.40 7.93 -27.67
N ARG A 39 18.80 7.65 -26.51
CA ARG A 39 19.10 8.37 -25.27
C ARG A 39 20.49 8.00 -24.76
N PRO A 40 21.19 8.88 -24.03
CA PRO A 40 22.53 8.60 -23.53
C PRO A 40 22.63 7.25 -22.82
N GLU A 41 21.67 6.95 -21.94
CA GLU A 41 21.64 5.69 -21.18
C GLU A 41 21.46 4.46 -22.08
N VAL A 42 20.69 4.60 -23.16
CA VAL A 42 20.46 3.52 -24.13
C VAL A 42 21.71 3.33 -25.00
N ALA A 43 22.31 4.42 -25.47
CA ALA A 43 23.52 4.38 -26.28
C ALA A 43 24.70 3.78 -25.49
N GLU A 44 24.85 4.18 -24.22
CA GLU A 44 25.85 3.64 -23.30
C GLU A 44 25.66 2.13 -23.08
N LEU A 45 24.42 1.67 -22.86
CA LEU A 45 24.13 0.25 -22.68
C LEU A 45 24.34 -0.59 -23.94
N LEU A 46 23.94 -0.08 -25.11
CA LEU A 46 24.16 -0.78 -26.38
C LEU A 46 25.65 -0.89 -26.74
N ALA A 47 26.49 -0.04 -26.15
CA ALA A 47 27.95 -0.08 -26.28
C ALA A 47 28.66 -0.83 -25.13
N ASP A 48 27.93 -1.33 -24.12
CA ASP A 48 28.49 -1.97 -22.94
C ASP A 48 28.77 -3.46 -23.16
N ASP A 49 30.04 -3.86 -22.99
CA ASP A 49 30.49 -5.25 -23.17
C ASP A 49 29.84 -6.20 -22.16
N THR A 50 29.56 -5.72 -20.93
CA THR A 50 28.91 -6.55 -19.90
C THR A 50 27.47 -6.88 -20.31
N PHE A 51 26.76 -5.91 -20.85
CA PHE A 51 25.42 -6.09 -21.40
C PHE A 51 25.44 -7.04 -22.60
N ALA A 52 26.37 -6.87 -23.54
CA ALA A 52 26.54 -7.77 -24.68
C ALA A 52 26.80 -9.23 -24.25
N ALA A 53 27.71 -9.44 -23.29
CA ALA A 53 27.98 -10.76 -22.72
C ALA A 53 26.76 -11.37 -22.02
N GLY A 54 25.96 -10.53 -21.33
CA GLY A 54 24.69 -10.94 -20.74
C GLY A 54 23.68 -11.44 -21.77
N LEU A 55 23.57 -10.76 -22.91
CA LEU A 55 22.72 -11.17 -24.03
C LEU A 55 23.19 -12.50 -24.65
N GLU A 56 24.49 -12.69 -24.82
CA GLU A 56 25.07 -13.95 -25.30
C GLU A 56 24.83 -15.13 -24.36
N ALA A 57 24.95 -14.91 -23.05
CA ALA A 57 24.62 -15.92 -22.05
C ALA A 57 23.13 -16.29 -22.09
N LEU A 58 22.26 -15.29 -22.30
CA LEU A 58 20.82 -15.49 -22.39
C LEU A 58 20.42 -16.25 -23.67
N ALA A 59 21.01 -15.87 -24.81
CA ALA A 59 20.80 -16.54 -26.09
C ALA A 59 21.16 -18.03 -25.99
N ARG A 60 22.33 -18.35 -25.40
CA ARG A 60 22.74 -19.74 -25.15
C ARG A 60 21.79 -20.48 -24.21
N LYS A 61 21.37 -19.85 -23.10
CA LYS A 61 20.51 -20.48 -22.09
C LYS A 61 19.13 -20.86 -22.63
N TYR A 62 18.55 -20.01 -23.47
CA TYR A 62 17.21 -20.20 -24.01
C TYR A 62 17.20 -20.74 -25.45
N ASN A 63 18.38 -21.08 -26.00
CA ASN A 63 18.56 -21.54 -27.37
C ASN A 63 17.90 -20.60 -28.41
N LEU A 64 18.19 -19.30 -28.28
CA LEU A 64 17.71 -18.24 -29.16
C LEU A 64 18.85 -17.74 -30.06
N GLU A 65 18.50 -17.24 -31.24
CA GLU A 65 19.45 -16.57 -32.13
C GLU A 65 19.95 -15.26 -31.49
N LEU A 66 21.27 -15.04 -31.50
CA LEU A 66 21.88 -13.91 -30.81
C LEU A 66 21.46 -12.56 -31.42
N ASP A 67 21.34 -12.49 -32.73
CA ASP A 67 20.96 -11.26 -33.43
C ASP A 67 19.52 -10.86 -33.10
N ASP A 68 18.60 -11.82 -32.98
CA ASP A 68 17.22 -11.59 -32.54
C ASP A 68 17.18 -11.10 -31.09
N VAL A 69 17.97 -11.70 -30.20
CA VAL A 69 18.08 -11.27 -28.80
C VAL A 69 18.62 -9.84 -28.68
N LYS A 70 19.63 -9.48 -29.48
CA LYS A 70 20.17 -8.11 -29.55
C LYS A 70 19.15 -7.12 -30.10
N ALA A 71 18.43 -7.49 -31.15
CA ALA A 71 17.39 -6.65 -31.75
C ALA A 71 16.24 -6.40 -30.77
N ASP A 72 15.75 -7.45 -30.10
CA ASP A 72 14.72 -7.37 -29.07
C ASP A 72 15.17 -6.50 -27.90
N ALA A 73 16.40 -6.68 -27.42
CA ALA A 73 16.95 -5.87 -26.33
C ALA A 73 17.01 -4.38 -26.70
N ALA A 74 17.48 -4.05 -27.90
CA ALA A 74 17.53 -2.67 -28.38
C ALA A 74 16.11 -2.06 -28.53
N ALA A 75 15.16 -2.84 -29.05
CA ALA A 75 13.75 -2.42 -29.13
C ALA A 75 13.17 -2.13 -27.75
N TYR A 76 13.40 -3.02 -26.76
CA TYR A 76 12.92 -2.82 -25.40
C TYR A 76 13.55 -1.60 -24.73
N LEU A 77 14.86 -1.40 -24.88
CA LEU A 77 15.54 -0.22 -24.33
C LEU A 77 14.97 1.08 -24.91
N ARG A 78 14.73 1.12 -26.23
CA ARG A 78 14.12 2.30 -26.88
C ARG A 78 12.66 2.50 -26.47
N GLU A 79 11.88 1.43 -26.31
CA GLU A 79 10.51 1.47 -25.80
C GLU A 79 10.43 2.06 -24.39
N MET A 80 11.36 1.68 -23.51
CA MET A 80 11.42 2.15 -22.12
C MET A 80 12.10 3.51 -21.97
N SER A 81 12.81 3.99 -22.99
CA SER A 81 13.63 5.19 -22.91
C SER A 81 12.80 6.44 -22.56
N ALA A 82 13.14 7.05 -21.44
CA ALA A 82 12.55 8.30 -20.97
C ALA A 82 13.60 9.41 -20.92
N VAL A 83 13.14 10.65 -20.85
CA VAL A 83 13.98 11.85 -20.79
C VAL A 83 13.27 12.93 -20.00
N HIS A 84 14.03 13.78 -19.29
CA HIS A 84 13.52 15.04 -18.76
C HIS A 84 13.76 16.15 -19.79
N SER A 85 12.70 16.59 -20.47
CA SER A 85 12.77 17.76 -21.35
C SER A 85 12.17 18.98 -20.68
N ASP A 86 12.85 20.13 -20.72
CA ASP A 86 12.38 21.36 -20.05
C ASP A 86 10.98 21.78 -20.51
N ARG A 87 10.69 21.64 -21.81
CA ARG A 87 9.39 22.01 -22.38
C ARG A 87 8.29 21.07 -21.92
N ALA A 88 8.51 19.76 -21.96
CA ALA A 88 7.49 18.82 -21.48
C ALA A 88 7.35 18.90 -19.96
N GLY A 89 8.46 19.12 -19.23
CA GLY A 89 8.47 19.36 -17.79
C GLY A 89 7.58 20.54 -17.39
N LYS A 90 7.78 21.73 -17.97
CA LYS A 90 6.93 22.90 -17.69
C LYS A 90 5.46 22.68 -18.07
N MET A 91 5.20 21.95 -19.14
CA MET A 91 3.82 21.60 -19.53
C MET A 91 3.20 20.61 -18.52
N TRP A 92 3.99 19.66 -18.03
CA TRP A 92 3.61 18.67 -17.05
C TRP A 92 3.40 19.28 -15.67
N GLU A 93 4.21 20.25 -15.26
CA GLU A 93 4.01 21.02 -14.03
C GLU A 93 2.67 21.77 -14.08
N ARG A 94 2.35 22.43 -15.20
CA ARG A 94 1.05 23.10 -15.39
C ARG A 94 -0.11 22.12 -15.37
N PHE A 95 0.04 21.00 -16.08
CA PHE A 95 -0.99 19.96 -16.13
C PHE A 95 -1.18 19.28 -14.77
N GLY A 96 -0.08 19.00 -14.07
CA GLY A 96 -0.06 18.45 -12.71
C GLY A 96 -0.68 19.41 -11.72
N GLY A 97 -0.33 20.70 -11.75
CA GLY A 97 -0.99 21.73 -10.93
C GLY A 97 -2.48 21.84 -11.22
N TRP A 98 -2.89 21.73 -12.50
CA TRP A 98 -4.30 21.67 -12.85
C TRP A 98 -4.97 20.39 -12.34
N LEU A 99 -4.34 19.21 -12.45
CA LEU A 99 -4.89 17.96 -11.91
C LEU A 99 -4.98 17.98 -10.39
N ASN A 100 -3.98 18.55 -9.72
CA ASN A 100 -3.88 18.61 -8.26
C ASN A 100 -4.69 19.77 -7.68
N ARG A 101 -5.45 20.54 -8.47
CA ARG A 101 -6.21 21.72 -7.99
C ARG A 101 -7.29 21.38 -6.95
N ALA A 102 -7.65 20.11 -6.82
CA ALA A 102 -8.50 19.62 -5.77
C ALA A 102 -7.81 19.65 -4.39
N HIS A 103 -6.46 19.65 -4.33
CA HIS A 103 -5.72 19.51 -3.09
C HIS A 103 -4.63 20.57 -2.90
N ASP A 104 -4.56 21.10 -1.69
CA ASP A 104 -3.39 21.85 -1.24
C ASP A 104 -2.29 20.85 -0.83
N ILE A 105 -1.16 20.88 -1.54
CA ILE A 105 -0.03 19.98 -1.26
C ILE A 105 0.75 20.53 -0.06
N VAL A 106 0.85 19.73 1.00
CA VAL A 106 1.60 20.05 2.22
C VAL A 106 2.80 19.11 2.32
N VAL A 107 3.98 19.68 2.49
CA VAL A 107 5.26 18.96 2.55
C VAL A 107 6.08 19.52 3.69
N ASP A 108 6.84 18.66 4.38
CA ASP A 108 7.87 19.10 5.31
C ASP A 108 9.04 19.78 4.54
N GLU A 109 9.06 21.10 4.60
CA GLU A 109 10.07 21.96 3.97
C GLU A 109 11.49 21.71 4.50
N GLU A 110 11.64 21.29 5.76
CA GLU A 110 12.94 20.99 6.35
C GLU A 110 13.49 19.67 5.81
N GLU A 111 12.65 18.63 5.79
CA GLU A 111 13.05 17.34 5.23
C GLU A 111 13.29 17.43 3.72
N ALA A 112 12.49 18.19 2.97
CA ALA A 112 12.76 18.47 1.56
C ALA A 112 14.12 19.16 1.34
N ARG A 113 14.48 20.14 2.19
CA ARG A 113 15.81 20.78 2.17
C ARG A 113 16.94 19.80 2.48
N ARG A 114 16.74 18.90 3.45
CA ARG A 114 17.70 17.84 3.78
C ARG A 114 17.92 16.89 2.59
N LEU A 115 16.84 16.44 1.95
CA LEU A 115 16.88 15.58 0.78
C LEU A 115 17.58 16.24 -0.40
N ARG A 116 17.39 17.55 -0.62
CA ARG A 116 18.16 18.34 -1.60
C ARG A 116 19.67 18.35 -1.30
N GLY A 117 20.06 18.30 -0.03
CA GLY A 117 21.46 18.13 0.36
C GLY A 117 21.99 16.76 -0.06
N LEU A 118 21.22 15.70 0.20
CA LEU A 118 21.57 14.32 -0.12
C LEU A 118 21.62 14.03 -1.63
N SER A 119 20.72 14.63 -2.41
CA SER A 119 20.66 14.46 -3.87
C SER A 119 21.91 14.97 -4.60
N LYS A 120 22.74 15.78 -3.94
CA LYS A 120 24.04 16.23 -4.49
C LYS A 120 25.10 15.14 -4.50
N LYS A 121 24.96 14.11 -3.66
CA LYS A 121 25.96 13.03 -3.47
C LYS A 121 25.43 11.65 -3.84
N HIS A 122 24.12 11.44 -3.70
CA HIS A 122 23.48 10.14 -3.85
C HIS A 122 22.43 10.14 -4.95
N SER A 123 22.18 8.98 -5.53
CA SER A 123 20.94 8.70 -6.26
C SER A 123 19.81 8.54 -5.24
N LEU A 124 18.75 9.36 -5.32
CA LEU A 124 17.59 9.21 -4.44
C LEU A 124 16.54 8.32 -5.11
N LEU A 125 16.14 7.26 -4.40
CA LEU A 125 15.14 6.30 -4.83
C LEU A 125 13.88 6.50 -4.00
N PHE A 126 12.91 7.23 -4.53
CA PHE A 126 11.67 7.56 -3.83
C PHE A 126 10.65 6.42 -3.94
N LEU A 127 10.49 5.65 -2.87
CA LEU A 127 9.56 4.52 -2.79
C LEU A 127 8.29 4.99 -2.09
N PHE A 128 7.20 5.14 -2.84
CA PHE A 128 5.96 5.72 -2.32
C PHE A 128 4.86 4.70 -2.06
N SER A 129 4.03 4.99 -1.05
CA SER A 129 2.69 4.41 -0.95
C SER A 129 1.77 4.97 -2.03
N HIS A 130 0.89 4.13 -2.56
CA HIS A 130 0.04 4.45 -3.70
C HIS A 130 -1.42 4.47 -3.30
N ARG A 131 -1.95 5.68 -3.13
CA ARG A 131 -3.31 5.99 -2.71
C ARG A 131 -4.18 6.50 -3.85
N SER A 132 -3.62 7.28 -4.77
CA SER A 132 -4.35 7.90 -5.89
C SER A 132 -3.53 7.89 -7.17
N TYR A 133 -4.18 8.08 -8.33
CA TYR A 133 -3.43 8.39 -9.55
C TYR A 133 -2.63 9.69 -9.45
N LEU A 134 -2.99 10.60 -8.54
CA LEU A 134 -2.29 11.86 -8.32
C LEU A 134 -0.87 11.67 -7.78
N ASP A 135 -0.58 10.56 -7.08
CA ASP A 135 0.73 10.32 -6.43
C ASP A 135 1.90 10.45 -7.43
N GLY A 136 1.72 9.86 -8.63
CA GLY A 136 2.72 9.87 -9.70
C GLY A 136 2.88 11.24 -10.38
N PHE A 137 1.95 12.17 -10.16
CA PHE A 137 2.05 13.56 -10.63
C PHE A 137 2.58 14.48 -9.53
N ILE A 138 2.12 14.32 -8.29
CA ILE A 138 2.48 15.19 -7.16
C ILE A 138 3.97 15.07 -6.86
N LEU A 139 4.49 13.84 -6.71
CA LEU A 139 5.88 13.66 -6.25
C LEU A 139 6.91 14.34 -7.19
N PRO A 140 6.94 14.09 -8.52
CA PRO A 140 7.93 14.74 -9.38
C PRO A 140 7.83 16.27 -9.39
N VAL A 141 6.60 16.81 -9.35
CA VAL A 141 6.36 18.26 -9.33
C VAL A 141 6.84 18.87 -8.01
N THR A 142 6.53 18.23 -6.88
CA THR A 142 7.01 18.66 -5.56
C THR A 142 8.53 18.65 -5.47
N LEU A 143 9.18 17.58 -5.93
CA LEU A 143 10.65 17.48 -5.91
C LEU A 143 11.30 18.60 -6.73
N ALA A 144 10.78 18.87 -7.93
CA ALA A 144 11.27 19.95 -8.79
C ALA A 144 11.10 21.32 -8.12
N ALA A 145 9.96 21.58 -7.48
CA ALA A 145 9.69 22.83 -6.75
C ALA A 145 10.68 23.08 -5.59
N HIS A 146 11.19 22.02 -4.97
CA HIS A 146 12.18 22.10 -3.89
C HIS A 146 13.63 22.04 -4.38
N GLY A 147 13.87 22.10 -5.70
CA GLY A 147 15.21 22.09 -6.29
C GLY A 147 15.91 20.73 -6.24
N ILE A 148 15.14 19.64 -6.16
CA ILE A 148 15.59 18.27 -6.33
C ILE A 148 15.33 17.87 -7.78
N SER A 149 16.33 17.31 -8.47
CA SER A 149 16.16 16.83 -9.84
C SER A 149 15.00 15.85 -9.94
N ALA A 150 14.14 16.07 -10.94
CA ALA A 150 12.98 15.22 -11.18
C ALA A 150 13.41 13.73 -11.34
N PRO A 151 12.67 12.79 -10.74
CA PRO A 151 13.00 11.38 -10.83
C PRO A 151 12.48 10.72 -12.11
N PHE A 152 13.17 9.67 -12.56
CA PHE A 152 12.60 8.71 -13.50
C PHE A 152 11.49 7.91 -12.80
N THR A 153 10.27 8.07 -13.27
CA THR A 153 9.07 7.49 -12.66
C THR A 153 8.71 6.17 -13.31
N MET A 154 8.75 5.07 -12.55
CA MET A 154 8.37 3.76 -13.08
C MET A 154 6.85 3.62 -13.07
N GLY A 155 6.26 3.57 -14.27
CA GLY A 155 4.81 3.51 -14.49
C GLY A 155 4.39 2.22 -15.20
N GLY A 156 3.14 1.79 -15.01
CA GLY A 156 2.60 0.65 -15.75
C GLY A 156 2.41 0.97 -17.23
N ALA A 157 2.81 0.05 -18.12
CA ALA A 157 2.65 0.21 -19.57
C ALA A 157 1.19 0.38 -20.04
N ASN A 158 0.21 0.03 -19.20
CA ASN A 158 -1.21 0.28 -19.45
C ASN A 158 -1.58 1.77 -19.51
N LEU A 159 -0.73 2.66 -18.98
CA LEU A 159 -0.89 4.11 -19.06
C LEU A 159 -0.21 4.71 -20.31
N ASN A 160 0.47 3.90 -21.12
CA ASN A 160 1.16 4.35 -22.33
C ASN A 160 0.23 4.38 -23.55
N PHE A 161 -0.72 5.33 -23.57
CA PHE A 161 -1.57 5.57 -24.74
C PHE A 161 -1.26 6.93 -25.38
N PHE A 162 -1.36 7.02 -26.70
CA PHE A 162 -1.15 8.27 -27.43
C PHE A 162 -2.33 9.25 -27.19
N PRO A 163 -2.08 10.56 -26.97
CA PRO A 163 -0.78 11.26 -26.95
C PRO A 163 -0.10 11.30 -25.57
N PHE A 164 -0.80 10.90 -24.50
CA PHE A 164 -0.33 11.03 -23.12
C PHE A 164 1.03 10.36 -22.87
N GLY A 165 1.21 9.12 -23.32
CA GLY A 165 2.45 8.36 -23.14
C GLY A 165 3.68 9.04 -23.77
N ALA A 166 3.52 9.68 -24.93
CA ALA A 166 4.61 10.38 -25.62
C ALA A 166 5.01 11.69 -24.92
N ILE A 167 4.14 12.25 -24.10
CA ILE A 167 4.42 13.42 -23.27
C ILE A 167 5.05 12.96 -21.95
N ALA A 168 4.46 11.96 -21.31
CA ALA A 168 4.92 11.41 -20.04
C ALA A 168 6.35 10.83 -20.12
N SER A 169 6.71 10.14 -21.22
CA SER A 169 8.09 9.68 -21.40
C SER A 169 9.10 10.83 -21.52
N ARG A 170 8.64 12.02 -21.95
CA ARG A 170 9.43 13.25 -22.02
C ARG A 170 9.50 14.04 -20.69
N THR A 171 8.85 13.53 -19.65
CA THR A 171 8.92 14.03 -18.28
C THR A 171 9.62 13.04 -17.36
N GLY A 172 10.21 11.97 -17.89
CA GLY A 172 10.92 10.93 -17.13
C GLY A 172 10.09 9.69 -16.79
N VAL A 173 8.87 9.52 -17.32
CA VAL A 173 8.08 8.30 -17.07
C VAL A 173 8.61 7.13 -17.90
N VAL A 174 9.09 6.09 -17.20
CA VAL A 174 9.54 4.82 -17.77
C VAL A 174 8.39 3.83 -17.68
N PHE A 175 7.85 3.42 -18.83
CA PHE A 175 6.73 2.49 -18.88
C PHE A 175 7.20 1.03 -18.81
N ILE A 176 6.74 0.32 -17.79
CA ILE A 176 7.14 -1.07 -17.48
C ILE A 176 5.94 -2.02 -17.63
N ARG A 177 6.18 -3.19 -18.22
CA ARG A 177 5.21 -4.29 -18.33
C ARG A 177 4.99 -4.97 -16.97
N ARG A 178 3.75 -5.38 -16.67
CA ARG A 178 3.39 -5.99 -15.37
C ARG A 178 3.71 -7.49 -15.26
N SER A 179 3.58 -8.24 -16.36
CA SER A 179 3.96 -9.65 -16.42
C SER A 179 5.18 -9.78 -17.32
N THR A 180 6.31 -10.18 -16.75
CA THR A 180 7.61 -10.26 -17.44
C THR A 180 8.31 -11.58 -17.18
N SER A 181 7.66 -12.53 -16.50
CA SER A 181 8.26 -13.81 -16.10
C SER A 181 8.71 -14.65 -17.29
N ASP A 182 7.95 -14.56 -18.38
CA ASP A 182 8.11 -15.21 -19.68
C ASP A 182 8.96 -14.38 -20.67
N LEU A 183 9.44 -13.20 -20.27
CA LEU A 183 10.21 -12.29 -21.14
C LEU A 183 11.66 -12.14 -20.62
N PRO A 184 12.54 -13.15 -20.82
CA PRO A 184 13.90 -13.11 -20.29
C PRO A 184 14.73 -11.95 -20.84
N VAL A 185 14.63 -11.64 -22.14
CA VAL A 185 15.36 -10.53 -22.78
C VAL A 185 14.93 -9.18 -22.22
N TYR A 186 13.62 -8.98 -22.06
CA TYR A 186 13.07 -7.77 -21.44
C TYR A 186 13.56 -7.57 -20.01
N ARG A 187 13.60 -8.62 -19.19
CA ARG A 187 14.10 -8.53 -17.81
C ARG A 187 15.56 -8.12 -17.75
N LEU A 188 16.40 -8.67 -18.63
CA LEU A 188 17.80 -8.26 -18.71
C LEU A 188 17.93 -6.80 -19.16
N ALA A 189 17.21 -6.38 -20.20
CA ALA A 189 17.21 -5.00 -20.68
C ALA A 189 16.76 -4.01 -19.58
N LEU A 190 15.66 -4.31 -18.88
CA LEU A 190 15.14 -3.47 -17.79
C LEU A 190 16.12 -3.40 -16.61
N ARG A 191 16.69 -4.55 -16.20
CA ARG A 191 17.69 -4.60 -15.13
C ARG A 191 18.90 -3.73 -15.48
N SER A 192 19.42 -3.87 -16.69
CA SER A 192 20.58 -3.10 -17.15
C SER A 192 20.26 -1.61 -17.28
N TYR A 193 19.05 -1.26 -17.74
CA TYR A 193 18.58 0.12 -17.81
C TYR A 193 18.51 0.80 -16.44
N ILE A 194 17.90 0.14 -15.45
CA ILE A 194 17.88 0.64 -14.06
C ILE A 194 19.30 0.78 -13.51
N GLY A 195 20.17 -0.20 -13.78
CA GLY A 195 21.57 -0.14 -13.37
C GLY A 195 22.31 1.05 -13.98
N GLN A 196 22.07 1.37 -15.26
CA GLN A 196 22.65 2.54 -15.92
C GLN A 196 22.14 3.85 -15.32
N LEU A 197 20.84 3.96 -15.04
CA LEU A 197 20.28 5.14 -14.36
C LEU A 197 20.95 5.39 -12.99
N ILE A 198 21.17 4.33 -12.21
CA ILE A 198 21.84 4.43 -10.90
C ILE A 198 23.31 4.86 -11.08
N ARG A 199 24.04 4.25 -12.02
CA ARG A 199 25.43 4.65 -12.34
C ARG A 199 25.54 6.11 -12.74
N ASN A 200 24.55 6.61 -13.48
CA ASN A 200 24.47 8.00 -13.94
C ASN A 200 23.95 8.97 -12.86
N ARG A 201 23.82 8.50 -11.60
CA ARG A 201 23.32 9.25 -10.45
C ARG A 201 21.93 9.86 -10.64
N GLN A 202 21.06 9.17 -11.38
CA GLN A 202 19.70 9.61 -11.60
C GLN A 202 18.82 9.28 -10.39
N ASN A 203 17.83 10.14 -10.12
CA ASN A 203 16.79 9.85 -9.14
C ASN A 203 15.74 8.93 -9.77
N LEU A 204 15.21 7.99 -8.98
CA LEU A 204 14.15 7.08 -9.43
C LEU A 204 12.96 7.21 -8.47
N CYS A 205 11.74 6.99 -8.96
CA CYS A 205 10.58 6.84 -8.08
C CYS A 205 9.59 5.78 -8.58
N TRP A 206 9.03 5.01 -7.66
CA TRP A 206 7.99 4.02 -7.96
C TRP A 206 7.17 3.67 -6.72
N SER A 207 5.97 3.14 -6.97
CA SER A 207 5.15 2.59 -5.89
C SER A 207 5.75 1.28 -5.40
N ILE A 208 6.09 1.20 -4.12
CA ILE A 208 6.58 -0.05 -3.52
C ILE A 208 5.52 -1.16 -3.54
N GLU A 209 4.23 -0.79 -3.59
CA GLU A 209 3.07 -1.69 -3.63
C GLU A 209 2.74 -2.21 -5.04
N GLY A 210 3.32 -1.60 -6.09
CA GLY A 210 3.03 -1.87 -7.48
C GLY A 210 1.62 -1.46 -7.97
N GLY A 211 0.77 -0.91 -7.11
CA GLY A 211 -0.57 -0.45 -7.48
C GLY A 211 -1.37 0.12 -6.31
N ARG A 212 -2.38 0.95 -6.64
CA ARG A 212 -3.22 1.66 -5.66
C ARG A 212 -3.89 0.72 -4.65
N THR A 213 -3.93 1.16 -3.39
CA THR A 213 -4.73 0.53 -2.34
C THR A 213 -6.23 0.67 -2.59
N ARG A 214 -6.98 -0.34 -2.17
CA ARG A 214 -8.46 -0.35 -2.20
C ARG A 214 -9.08 -0.27 -0.82
N THR A 215 -8.25 -0.43 0.21
CA THR A 215 -8.67 -0.48 1.61
C THR A 215 -8.17 0.70 2.41
N GLY A 216 -7.29 1.55 1.87
CA GLY A 216 -6.65 2.65 2.60
C GLY A 216 -5.41 2.22 3.37
N LYS A 217 -5.11 0.91 3.46
CA LYS A 217 -3.86 0.38 4.03
C LYS A 217 -2.73 0.31 3.01
N LEU A 218 -1.49 0.37 3.49
CA LEU A 218 -0.31 0.03 2.72
C LEU A 218 -0.35 -1.46 2.36
N ARG A 219 -0.24 -1.79 1.08
CA ARG A 219 -0.26 -3.16 0.55
C ARG A 219 1.13 -3.80 0.67
N PRO A 220 1.22 -5.14 0.65
CA PRO A 220 2.49 -5.84 0.58
C PRO A 220 3.37 -5.35 -0.58
N PRO A 221 4.68 -5.20 -0.37
CA PRO A 221 5.60 -4.69 -1.37
C PRO A 221 5.80 -5.66 -2.54
N VAL A 222 6.16 -5.10 -3.70
CA VAL A 222 6.58 -5.83 -4.90
C VAL A 222 8.08 -5.60 -5.12
N TYR A 223 8.86 -6.68 -5.14
CA TYR A 223 10.31 -6.62 -5.03
C TYR A 223 11.07 -6.41 -6.35
N GLY A 224 10.40 -6.52 -7.50
CA GLY A 224 11.07 -6.64 -8.81
C GLY A 224 12.08 -5.52 -9.12
N ILE A 225 11.64 -4.26 -9.04
CA ILE A 225 12.51 -3.09 -9.28
C ILE A 225 13.59 -3.00 -8.20
N LEU A 226 13.21 -3.21 -6.93
CA LEU A 226 14.15 -3.13 -5.80
C LEU A 226 15.27 -4.18 -5.92
N ARG A 227 14.98 -5.36 -6.47
CA ARG A 227 16.01 -6.37 -6.76
C ARG A 227 17.01 -5.89 -7.81
N TYR A 228 16.54 -5.24 -8.86
CA TYR A 228 17.44 -4.65 -9.87
C TYR A 228 18.28 -3.51 -9.31
N VAL A 229 17.74 -2.72 -8.40
CA VAL A 229 18.49 -1.70 -7.66
C VAL A 229 19.58 -2.34 -6.81
N ALA A 230 19.24 -3.36 -6.01
CA ALA A 230 20.20 -4.05 -5.14
C ALA A 230 21.35 -4.65 -5.97
N ASP A 231 21.01 -5.38 -7.04
CA ASP A 231 21.97 -5.95 -7.99
C ASP A 231 22.90 -4.87 -8.57
N ALA A 232 22.36 -3.69 -8.93
CA ALA A 232 23.14 -2.60 -9.52
C ALA A 232 24.07 -1.92 -8.50
N VAL A 233 23.62 -1.74 -7.26
CA VAL A 233 24.43 -1.14 -6.18
C VAL A 233 25.55 -2.10 -5.79
N GLU A 234 25.29 -3.40 -5.66
CA GLU A 234 26.32 -4.40 -5.35
C GLU A 234 27.37 -4.49 -6.48
N ALA A 235 26.94 -4.47 -7.74
CA ALA A 235 27.84 -4.60 -8.89
C ALA A 235 28.66 -3.34 -9.20
N SER A 236 28.30 -2.18 -8.64
CA SER A 236 28.95 -0.90 -8.94
C SER A 236 29.77 -0.37 -7.77
N THR A 237 30.94 0.20 -8.05
CA THR A 237 31.71 1.05 -7.13
C THR A 237 31.36 2.54 -7.25
N GLY A 238 30.31 2.85 -8.03
CA GLY A 238 29.85 4.21 -8.32
C GLY A 238 29.08 4.89 -7.17
N PRO A 239 28.33 5.96 -7.47
CA PRO A 239 27.58 6.74 -6.48
C PRO A 239 26.65 5.85 -5.65
N ASP A 240 26.63 6.06 -4.34
CA ASP A 240 25.74 5.31 -3.46
C ASP A 240 24.28 5.77 -3.63
N ALA A 241 23.35 4.86 -3.38
CA ALA A 241 21.91 5.10 -3.51
C ALA A 241 21.24 5.15 -2.14
N LEU A 242 20.28 6.07 -1.98
CA LEU A 242 19.45 6.17 -0.79
C LEU A 242 18.00 5.85 -1.17
N ILE A 243 17.39 4.87 -0.51
CA ILE A 243 15.95 4.72 -0.54
C ILE A 243 15.34 5.80 0.34
N VAL A 244 14.42 6.57 -0.21
CA VAL A 244 13.62 7.57 0.48
C VAL A 244 12.19 7.04 0.56
N PRO A 245 11.75 6.55 1.72
CA PRO A 245 10.36 6.17 1.96
C PRO A 245 9.45 7.39 1.80
N VAL A 246 8.34 7.28 1.06
CA VAL A 246 7.42 8.40 0.80
C VAL A 246 6.00 8.03 1.19
N SER A 247 5.41 8.82 2.08
CA SER A 247 4.00 8.69 2.47
C SER A 247 3.14 9.68 1.70
N PHE A 248 1.98 9.21 1.26
CA PHE A 248 0.90 10.03 0.74
C PHE A 248 -0.33 9.84 1.60
N VAL A 249 -0.89 10.95 2.07
CA VAL A 249 -2.16 10.98 2.80
C VAL A 249 -3.03 12.10 2.27
N TYR A 250 -4.28 11.78 1.94
CA TYR A 250 -5.26 12.74 1.45
C TYR A 250 -6.37 12.88 2.47
N GLU A 251 -6.83 14.11 2.71
CA GLU A 251 -8.01 14.34 3.55
C GLU A 251 -9.24 13.71 2.92
N GLN A 252 -9.42 13.88 1.61
CA GLN A 252 -10.48 13.25 0.83
C GLN A 252 -10.05 12.91 -0.60
N LEU A 253 -10.70 11.89 -1.19
CA LEU A 253 -10.44 11.43 -2.55
C LEU A 253 -11.75 11.04 -3.27
N HIS A 254 -11.97 11.55 -4.48
CA HIS A 254 -13.14 11.16 -5.30
C HIS A 254 -13.15 9.66 -5.67
N GLU A 255 -11.98 9.03 -5.77
CA GLU A 255 -11.84 7.66 -6.27
C GLU A 255 -12.26 6.58 -5.26
N VAL A 256 -12.41 6.93 -3.97
CA VAL A 256 -12.57 5.94 -2.89
C VAL A 256 -13.79 5.07 -3.11
N SER A 257 -14.92 5.66 -3.53
CA SER A 257 -16.15 4.88 -3.80
C SER A 257 -15.94 3.82 -4.90
N MET A 258 -15.16 4.13 -5.95
CA MET A 258 -14.82 3.14 -6.98
C MET A 258 -13.86 2.08 -6.43
N MET A 259 -12.82 2.48 -5.70
CA MET A 259 -11.85 1.56 -5.10
C MET A 259 -12.51 0.55 -4.14
N THR A 260 -13.44 1.02 -3.30
CA THR A 260 -14.19 0.16 -2.38
C THR A 260 -15.14 -0.79 -3.10
N SER A 261 -15.69 -0.38 -4.25
CA SER A 261 -16.51 -1.28 -5.09
C SER A 261 -15.69 -2.37 -5.76
N GLU A 262 -14.45 -2.06 -6.20
CA GLU A 262 -13.51 -3.05 -6.73
C GLU A 262 -13.14 -4.09 -5.65
N ALA A 263 -12.97 -3.67 -4.40
CA ALA A 263 -12.65 -4.56 -3.28
C ALA A 263 -13.73 -5.63 -3.02
N ARG A 264 -15.00 -5.33 -3.35
CA ARG A 264 -16.14 -6.26 -3.25
C ARG A 264 -16.31 -7.19 -4.46
N GLY A 265 -15.33 -7.26 -5.36
CA GLY A 265 -15.40 -8.06 -6.59
C GLY A 265 -15.91 -7.29 -7.80
N GLY A 266 -16.03 -5.96 -7.73
CA GLY A 266 -16.27 -5.13 -8.89
C GLY A 266 -15.11 -5.20 -9.89
N ASN A 267 -15.42 -5.24 -11.20
CA ASN A 267 -14.40 -5.26 -12.23
C ASN A 267 -13.62 -3.94 -12.27
N LYS A 268 -12.29 -4.02 -12.30
CA LYS A 268 -11.43 -2.86 -12.52
C LYS A 268 -11.73 -2.25 -13.89
N ARG A 269 -12.06 -0.95 -13.92
CA ARG A 269 -12.30 -0.24 -15.19
C ARG A 269 -10.98 -0.02 -15.95
N PRO A 270 -10.94 -0.21 -17.27
CA PRO A 270 -9.77 0.10 -18.07
C PRO A 270 -9.46 1.60 -18.01
N GLU A 271 -8.18 1.92 -17.82
CA GLU A 271 -7.65 3.27 -17.74
C GLU A 271 -7.41 3.78 -19.16
N ASP A 272 -8.40 4.46 -19.75
CA ASP A 272 -8.29 5.06 -21.09
C ASP A 272 -8.26 6.60 -21.05
N LEU A 273 -8.13 7.23 -22.21
CA LEU A 273 -8.11 8.70 -22.32
C LEU A 273 -9.41 9.34 -21.81
N ARG A 274 -10.57 8.69 -22.01
CA ARG A 274 -11.87 9.21 -21.54
C ARG A 274 -11.94 9.17 -20.02
N TRP A 275 -11.48 8.08 -19.42
CA TRP A 275 -11.34 7.92 -17.98
C TRP A 275 -10.43 9.01 -17.41
N LEU A 276 -9.25 9.27 -18.01
CA LEU A 276 -8.34 10.32 -17.55
C LEU A 276 -9.00 11.71 -17.60
N VAL A 277 -9.74 12.02 -18.66
CA VAL A 277 -10.47 13.30 -18.79
C VAL A 277 -11.56 13.43 -17.73
N ASN A 278 -12.32 12.36 -17.48
CA ASN A 278 -13.37 12.37 -16.45
C ASN A 278 -12.79 12.50 -15.04
N PHE A 279 -11.72 11.76 -14.76
CA PHE A 279 -10.96 11.88 -13.52
C PHE A 279 -10.43 13.30 -13.32
N ALA A 280 -9.88 13.91 -14.37
CA ALA A 280 -9.36 15.25 -14.31
C ALA A 280 -10.45 16.32 -14.12
N ARG A 281 -11.65 16.09 -14.67
CA ARG A 281 -12.83 16.94 -14.44
C ARG A 281 -13.34 16.84 -13.01
N SER A 282 -13.34 15.65 -12.41
CA SER A 282 -13.78 15.50 -11.01
C SER A 282 -12.91 16.29 -10.05
N GLN A 283 -11.63 16.54 -10.35
CA GLN A 283 -10.75 17.39 -9.53
C GLN A 283 -11.13 18.89 -9.54
N GLY A 284 -12.32 19.27 -10.03
CA GLY A 284 -12.79 20.65 -10.07
C GLY A 284 -13.25 21.20 -8.72
N GLU A 285 -13.58 20.32 -7.78
CA GLU A 285 -14.00 20.66 -6.43
C GLU A 285 -12.81 20.55 -5.48
N HIS A 286 -12.70 21.50 -4.54
CA HIS A 286 -11.66 21.45 -3.51
C HIS A 286 -11.98 20.33 -2.51
N LEU A 287 -11.04 19.40 -2.35
CA LEU A 287 -11.11 18.19 -1.52
C LEU A 287 -10.21 18.24 -0.28
N GLY A 288 -9.65 19.41 0.04
CA GLY A 288 -8.81 19.63 1.21
C GLY A 288 -7.32 19.49 0.89
N ARG A 289 -6.56 18.87 1.79
CA ARG A 289 -5.09 18.78 1.70
C ARG A 289 -4.60 17.40 1.29
N ALA A 290 -3.44 17.37 0.63
CA ALA A 290 -2.65 16.17 0.42
C ALA A 290 -1.29 16.35 1.11
N TYR A 291 -1.02 15.51 2.09
CA TYR A 291 0.22 15.47 2.84
C TYR A 291 1.19 14.51 2.16
N LEU A 292 2.37 15.03 1.84
CA LEU A 292 3.47 14.31 1.25
C LEU A 292 4.67 14.39 2.19
N ASP A 293 4.93 13.29 2.88
CA ASP A 293 5.96 13.20 3.92
C ASP A 293 7.03 12.18 3.54
N PHE A 294 8.26 12.42 4.03
CA PHE A 294 9.41 11.58 3.74
C PHE A 294 9.86 10.85 5.02
N GLY A 295 10.01 9.53 4.93
CA GLY A 295 10.58 8.73 6.01
C GLY A 295 12.11 8.77 6.01
N THR A 296 12.70 8.28 7.10
CA THR A 296 14.16 8.23 7.25
C THR A 296 14.83 7.48 6.09
N PRO A 297 15.76 8.10 5.33
CA PRO A 297 16.42 7.42 4.21
C PRO A 297 17.20 6.16 4.62
N ILE A 298 17.26 5.17 3.73
CA ILE A 298 18.01 3.92 3.92
C ILE A 298 19.21 3.92 2.95
N PRO A 299 20.46 3.90 3.45
CA PRO A 299 21.63 3.69 2.61
C PRO A 299 21.65 2.26 2.07
N VAL A 300 21.46 2.11 0.76
CA VAL A 300 21.22 0.79 0.15
C VAL A 300 22.43 -0.12 0.32
N ARG A 301 23.64 0.39 0.05
CA ARG A 301 24.87 -0.41 0.15
C ARG A 301 25.15 -0.88 1.58
N GLU A 302 25.07 0.02 2.55
CA GLU A 302 25.30 -0.29 3.97
C GLU A 302 24.29 -1.33 4.46
N ARG A 303 23.00 -1.12 4.15
CA ARG A 303 21.95 -2.04 4.56
C ARG A 303 22.09 -3.42 3.90
N LEU A 304 22.50 -3.49 2.64
CA LEU A 304 22.80 -4.76 1.98
C LEU A 304 23.97 -5.48 2.67
N ALA A 305 25.05 -4.77 2.99
CA ALA A 305 26.22 -5.34 3.66
C ALA A 305 25.88 -5.90 5.06
N GLU A 306 25.09 -5.15 5.84
CA GLU A 306 24.60 -5.58 7.16
C GLU A 306 23.77 -6.88 7.05
N LEU A 307 22.79 -6.90 6.15
CA LEU A 307 21.89 -8.04 5.98
C LEU A 307 22.61 -9.28 5.44
N ARG A 308 23.65 -9.13 4.59
CA ARG A 308 24.50 -10.24 4.13
C ARG A 308 25.35 -10.83 5.25
N GLY A 309 25.72 -10.01 6.24
CA GLY A 309 26.41 -10.49 7.44
C GLY A 309 25.51 -11.38 8.32
N GLU A 310 24.21 -11.10 8.34
CA GLU A 310 23.22 -11.87 9.11
C GLU A 310 22.67 -13.09 8.35
N ASP A 311 22.49 -12.98 7.03
CA ASP A 311 21.97 -14.01 6.13
C ASP A 311 22.92 -14.20 4.93
N PRO A 312 23.97 -15.02 5.07
CA PRO A 312 24.95 -15.26 4.00
C PRO A 312 24.34 -15.89 2.74
N ASP A 313 23.30 -16.71 2.90
CA ASP A 313 22.57 -17.34 1.79
C ASP A 313 21.71 -16.33 1.03
N GLY A 314 21.33 -15.24 1.71
CA GLY A 314 20.83 -14.03 1.07
C GLY A 314 19.42 -14.14 0.51
N ALA A 315 18.68 -15.16 0.92
CA ALA A 315 17.42 -15.56 0.31
C ALA A 315 16.30 -14.50 0.46
N HIS A 316 16.43 -13.60 1.44
CA HIS A 316 15.36 -12.64 1.79
C HIS A 316 15.83 -11.19 2.00
N ILE A 317 17.02 -10.83 1.54
CA ILE A 317 17.60 -9.50 1.81
C ILE A 317 16.77 -8.38 1.19
N VAL A 318 16.33 -8.54 -0.06
CA VAL A 318 15.52 -7.53 -0.76
C VAL A 318 14.15 -7.38 -0.09
N GLU A 319 13.56 -8.50 0.34
CA GLU A 319 12.32 -8.54 1.09
C GLU A 319 12.44 -7.79 2.41
N ARG A 320 13.53 -7.98 3.16
CA ARG A 320 13.80 -7.26 4.41
C ARG A 320 13.95 -5.75 4.19
N ILE A 321 14.66 -5.32 3.14
CA ILE A 321 14.78 -3.89 2.78
C ILE A 321 13.41 -3.31 2.39
N ALA A 322 12.61 -4.05 1.64
CA ALA A 322 11.26 -3.62 1.26
C ALA A 322 10.34 -3.48 2.48
N LEU A 323 10.41 -4.42 3.42
CA LEU A 323 9.64 -4.36 4.67
C LEU A 323 10.09 -3.18 5.55
N ASP A 324 11.40 -2.95 5.72
CA ASP A 324 11.95 -1.77 6.40
C ASP A 324 11.46 -0.47 5.74
N THR A 325 11.46 -0.43 4.41
CA THR A 325 10.89 0.71 3.66
C THR A 325 9.41 0.92 3.97
N CYS A 326 8.60 -0.15 3.97
CA CYS A 326 7.17 -0.07 4.32
C CYS A 326 6.95 0.40 5.77
N HIS A 327 7.77 -0.07 6.72
CA HIS A 327 7.74 0.39 8.12
C HIS A 327 8.03 1.89 8.22
N ARG A 328 9.02 2.38 7.48
CA ARG A 328 9.35 3.82 7.46
C ARG A 328 8.30 4.67 6.74
N ILE A 329 7.65 4.14 5.70
CA ILE A 329 6.47 4.79 5.09
C ILE A 329 5.36 4.93 6.13
N ASN A 330 5.03 3.84 6.84
CA ASN A 330 4.02 3.90 7.90
C ASN A 330 4.41 4.93 8.96
N ARG A 331 5.64 4.91 9.48
CA ARG A 331 6.11 5.88 10.49
C ARG A 331 6.04 7.34 10.03
N ALA A 332 6.26 7.60 8.74
CA ALA A 332 6.14 8.93 8.14
C ALA A 332 4.70 9.33 7.82
N THR A 333 3.73 8.42 7.90
CA THR A 333 2.32 8.69 7.57
C THR A 333 1.64 9.44 8.71
N PRO A 334 1.24 10.71 8.53
CA PRO A 334 0.57 11.45 9.60
C PRO A 334 -0.88 10.98 9.79
N VAL A 335 -1.41 11.20 10.99
CA VAL A 335 -2.82 10.96 11.31
C VAL A 335 -3.67 12.15 10.90
N THR A 336 -4.72 11.93 10.11
CA THR A 336 -5.67 12.98 9.74
C THR A 336 -6.84 13.04 10.72
N ALA A 337 -7.44 14.24 10.85
CA ALA A 337 -8.70 14.39 11.57
C ALA A 337 -9.80 13.51 10.95
N THR A 338 -9.84 13.41 9.62
CA THR A 338 -10.75 12.54 8.88
C THR A 338 -10.65 11.08 9.33
N ALA A 339 -9.44 10.53 9.43
CA ALA A 339 -9.25 9.14 9.82
C ALA A 339 -9.80 8.86 11.22
N ILE A 340 -9.53 9.75 12.18
CA ILE A 340 -9.95 9.59 13.59
C ILE A 340 -11.45 9.83 13.78
N VAL A 341 -12.04 10.80 13.07
CA VAL A 341 -13.50 10.94 13.03
C VAL A 341 -14.14 9.68 12.42
N CYS A 342 -13.59 9.12 11.34
CA CYS A 342 -14.08 7.86 10.80
C CYS A 342 -13.93 6.68 11.77
N VAL A 343 -12.87 6.62 12.60
CA VAL A 343 -12.78 5.62 13.70
C VAL A 343 -13.99 5.75 14.63
N ALA A 344 -14.31 6.97 15.09
CA ALA A 344 -15.41 7.23 16.01
C ALA A 344 -16.78 6.91 15.38
N MET A 345 -17.00 7.34 14.13
CA MET A 345 -18.26 7.08 13.42
C MET A 345 -18.47 5.58 13.14
N LEU A 346 -17.41 4.82 12.84
CA LEU A 346 -17.51 3.37 12.62
C LEU A 346 -17.64 2.57 13.92
N ALA A 347 -17.34 3.19 15.07
CA ALA A 347 -17.51 2.55 16.38
C ALA A 347 -18.98 2.42 16.78
N ALA A 348 -19.85 3.26 16.22
CA ALA A 348 -21.27 3.29 16.51
C ALA A 348 -22.08 2.78 15.31
N ASP A 349 -22.97 1.80 15.52
CA ASP A 349 -23.99 1.40 14.54
C ASP A 349 -25.22 2.33 14.62
N ARG A 350 -24.98 3.63 14.82
CA ARG A 350 -26.00 4.69 14.98
C ARG A 350 -25.43 6.09 14.72
N ALA A 351 -26.32 7.05 14.53
CA ALA A 351 -25.97 8.46 14.51
C ALA A 351 -25.39 8.94 15.86
N LEU A 352 -24.45 9.87 15.79
CA LEU A 352 -23.74 10.44 16.94
C LEU A 352 -23.87 11.96 16.99
N SER A 353 -23.99 12.54 18.18
CA SER A 353 -23.80 13.97 18.40
C SER A 353 -22.32 14.34 18.47
N LEU A 354 -22.01 15.64 18.45
CA LEU A 354 -20.62 16.11 18.51
C LEU A 354 -19.94 15.73 19.84
N ASP A 355 -20.69 15.72 20.94
CA ASP A 355 -20.16 15.34 22.26
C ASP A 355 -19.83 13.85 22.30
N GLU A 356 -20.67 13.02 21.69
CA GLU A 356 -20.43 11.57 21.58
C GLU A 356 -19.22 11.27 20.70
N VAL A 357 -19.08 11.95 19.55
CA VAL A 357 -17.88 11.83 18.70
C VAL A 357 -16.63 12.22 19.48
N LEU A 358 -16.66 13.33 20.21
CA LEU A 358 -15.52 13.77 21.04
C LEU A 358 -15.20 12.80 22.18
N GLY A 359 -16.20 12.08 22.69
CA GLY A 359 -16.03 11.00 23.68
C GLY A 359 -15.10 9.89 23.19
N THR A 360 -15.09 9.60 21.88
CA THR A 360 -14.17 8.64 21.26
C THR A 360 -12.89 9.30 20.73
N VAL A 361 -13.00 10.46 20.09
CA VAL A 361 -11.86 11.14 19.45
C VAL A 361 -10.85 11.65 20.48
N SER A 362 -11.29 12.21 21.62
CA SER A 362 -10.37 12.83 22.59
C SER A 362 -9.44 11.84 23.29
N PRO A 363 -9.89 10.63 23.70
CA PRO A 363 -8.99 9.58 24.17
C PRO A 363 -8.01 9.10 23.10
N LEU A 364 -8.46 8.94 21.84
CA LEU A 364 -7.60 8.58 20.71
C LEU A 364 -6.52 9.63 20.46
N ALA A 365 -6.88 10.92 20.47
CA ALA A 365 -5.96 12.04 20.32
C ALA A 365 -4.85 12.02 21.38
N ARG A 366 -5.21 11.82 22.65
CA ARG A 366 -4.25 11.69 23.75
C ARG A 366 -3.34 10.47 23.60
N TYR A 367 -3.85 9.37 23.05
CA TYR A 367 -3.05 8.20 22.74
C TYR A 367 -2.00 8.48 21.64
N ILE A 368 -2.43 9.12 20.55
CA ILE A 368 -1.57 9.52 19.43
C ILE A 368 -0.45 10.47 19.91
N GLU A 369 -0.79 11.43 20.76
CA GLU A 369 0.16 12.35 21.37
C GLU A 369 1.19 11.63 22.25
N ARG A 370 0.76 10.68 23.11
CA ARG A 370 1.68 9.86 23.93
C ARG A 370 2.61 9.00 23.07
N ARG A 371 2.15 8.51 21.92
CA ARG A 371 2.98 7.78 20.93
C ARG A 371 3.90 8.72 20.12
N GLN A 372 3.82 10.04 20.35
CA GLN A 372 4.55 11.08 19.64
C GLN A 372 4.40 10.95 18.12
N TRP A 373 3.18 10.65 17.67
CA TRP A 373 2.89 10.52 16.25
C TRP A 373 2.47 11.86 15.66
N GLN A 374 2.84 12.10 14.39
CA GLN A 374 2.50 13.34 13.71
C GLN A 374 1.01 13.40 13.37
N VAL A 375 0.38 14.53 13.67
CA VAL A 375 -0.98 14.85 13.23
C VAL A 375 -0.88 15.76 12.02
N ALA A 376 -1.59 15.40 10.96
CA ALA A 376 -1.59 16.11 9.70
C ALA A 376 -2.02 17.57 9.91
N GLY A 377 -1.20 18.50 9.39
CA GLY A 377 -1.44 19.94 9.52
C GLY A 377 -1.29 20.48 10.95
N ALA A 378 -0.65 19.73 11.85
CA ALA A 378 -0.47 20.06 13.27
C ALA A 378 -1.81 20.41 13.97
N LEU A 379 -2.89 19.75 13.56
CA LEU A 379 -4.22 19.98 14.10
C LEU A 379 -4.33 19.47 15.53
N ASN A 380 -5.06 20.21 16.38
CA ASN A 380 -5.44 19.71 17.70
C ASN A 380 -6.70 18.85 17.58
N LEU A 381 -6.54 17.53 17.63
CA LEU A 381 -7.67 16.58 17.54
C LEU A 381 -8.62 16.61 18.76
N THR A 382 -8.22 17.25 19.87
CA THR A 382 -9.10 17.46 21.04
C THR A 382 -9.96 18.72 20.92
N ASP A 383 -9.66 19.59 19.96
CA ASP A 383 -10.43 20.81 19.74
C ASP A 383 -11.79 20.51 19.08
N ARG A 384 -12.86 20.97 19.74
CA ARG A 384 -14.25 20.82 19.28
C ARG A 384 -14.47 21.43 17.90
N ALA A 385 -13.84 22.55 17.57
CA ALA A 385 -14.01 23.20 16.28
C ALA A 385 -13.39 22.38 15.15
N THR A 386 -12.20 21.81 15.38
CA THR A 386 -11.52 20.91 14.45
C THR A 386 -12.37 19.67 14.12
N VAL A 387 -12.92 19.01 15.15
CA VAL A 387 -13.78 17.83 14.96
C VAL A 387 -15.08 18.19 14.23
N ARG A 388 -15.74 19.30 14.62
CA ARG A 388 -16.97 19.76 13.95
C ARG A 388 -16.71 20.08 12.47
N ARG A 389 -15.62 20.78 12.15
CA ARG A 389 -15.26 21.10 10.76
C ARG A 389 -15.08 19.83 9.94
N THR A 390 -14.36 18.85 10.49
CA THR A 390 -14.13 17.55 9.82
C THR A 390 -15.45 16.82 9.54
N LEU A 391 -16.39 16.82 10.50
CA LEU A 391 -17.72 16.25 10.30
C LEU A 391 -18.47 16.96 9.16
N GLN A 392 -18.43 18.30 9.10
CA GLN A 392 -19.07 19.08 8.04
C GLN A 392 -18.44 18.84 6.66
N GLU A 393 -17.12 18.71 6.59
CA GLU A 393 -16.39 18.36 5.36
C GLU A 393 -16.77 16.96 4.86
N LEU A 394 -16.97 16.01 5.78
CA LEU A 394 -17.42 14.66 5.44
C LEU A 394 -18.90 14.60 5.04
N VAL A 395 -19.75 15.49 5.56
CA VAL A 395 -21.12 15.67 5.06
C VAL A 395 -21.10 16.27 3.65
N SER A 396 -20.26 17.28 3.42
CA SER A 396 -20.14 17.94 2.11
C SER A 396 -19.69 16.99 1.00
N SER A 397 -18.84 16.01 1.33
CA SER A 397 -18.41 14.96 0.39
C SER A 397 -19.35 13.76 0.29
N GLY A 398 -20.45 13.78 1.06
CA GLY A 398 -21.45 12.72 1.09
C GLY A 398 -20.96 11.42 1.72
N VAL A 399 -19.89 11.44 2.52
CA VAL A 399 -19.46 10.29 3.34
C VAL A 399 -20.36 10.17 4.56
N LEU A 400 -20.70 11.30 5.17
CA LEU A 400 -21.64 11.39 6.28
C LEU A 400 -22.94 12.10 5.84
N THR A 401 -23.99 11.94 6.63
CA THR A 401 -25.20 12.76 6.60
C THR A 401 -25.35 13.47 7.94
N SER A 402 -26.04 14.61 7.97
CA SER A 402 -26.41 15.30 9.20
C SER A 402 -27.92 15.47 9.31
N TYR A 403 -28.41 15.48 10.54
CA TYR A 403 -29.78 15.87 10.88
C TYR A 403 -29.75 17.00 11.91
N GLU A 404 -30.37 18.13 11.58
CA GLU A 404 -30.36 19.36 12.38
C GLU A 404 -31.75 19.74 12.92
N GLY A 405 -32.79 18.97 12.59
CA GLY A 405 -34.17 19.27 12.99
C GLY A 405 -34.54 18.83 14.41
N GLY A 406 -33.58 18.37 15.21
CA GLY A 406 -33.77 17.86 16.57
C GLY A 406 -33.37 18.85 17.66
N THR A 407 -33.14 18.35 18.87
CA THR A 407 -32.60 19.13 20.00
C THR A 407 -31.11 19.45 19.87
N GLU A 408 -30.39 18.67 19.05
CA GLU A 408 -28.99 18.87 18.69
C GLU A 408 -28.71 18.31 17.29
N THR A 409 -27.59 18.72 16.70
CA THR A 409 -27.12 18.15 15.42
C THR A 409 -26.53 16.77 15.66
N ILE A 410 -26.96 15.80 14.86
CA ILE A 410 -26.38 14.46 14.82
C ILE A 410 -25.84 14.15 13.44
N TRP A 411 -24.82 13.30 13.38
CA TRP A 411 -24.19 12.82 12.16
C TRP A 411 -24.31 11.31 12.07
N ASP A 412 -24.49 10.78 10.86
CA ASP A 412 -24.51 9.35 10.58
C ASP A 412 -23.65 9.04 9.35
N ILE A 413 -23.22 7.79 9.21
CA ILE A 413 -22.55 7.35 7.99
C ILE A 413 -23.57 7.29 6.86
N GLY A 414 -23.25 7.92 5.73
CA GLY A 414 -24.12 7.92 4.57
C GLY A 414 -24.45 6.51 4.08
N PRO A 415 -25.63 6.30 3.46
CA PRO A 415 -25.99 5.00 2.90
C PRO A 415 -24.91 4.46 1.96
N GLN A 416 -24.47 3.21 2.18
CA GLN A 416 -23.40 2.55 1.41
C GLN A 416 -22.01 3.21 1.51
N LYS A 417 -21.79 4.14 2.44
CA LYS A 417 -20.50 4.84 2.64
C LYS A 417 -19.61 4.25 3.73
N HIS A 418 -20.04 3.19 4.40
CA HIS A 418 -19.27 2.49 5.44
C HIS A 418 -17.88 2.06 4.96
N LEU A 419 -17.76 1.55 3.74
CA LEU A 419 -16.44 1.21 3.17
C LEU A 419 -15.56 2.43 2.89
N VAL A 420 -16.17 3.56 2.53
CA VAL A 420 -15.45 4.82 2.29
C VAL A 420 -14.92 5.37 3.61
N ALA A 421 -15.75 5.36 4.66
CA ALA A 421 -15.30 5.69 6.01
C ALA A 421 -14.20 4.74 6.50
N ALA A 422 -14.34 3.44 6.24
CA ALA A 422 -13.33 2.44 6.59
C ALA A 422 -12.01 2.66 5.85
N PHE A 423 -12.06 3.07 4.58
CA PHE A 423 -10.87 3.45 3.82
C PHE A 423 -10.10 4.58 4.52
N TYR A 424 -10.79 5.65 4.95
CA TYR A 424 -10.15 6.75 5.66
C TYR A 424 -9.62 6.31 7.04
N ARG A 425 -10.41 5.54 7.80
CA ARG A 425 -9.97 4.93 9.08
C ARG A 425 -8.67 4.14 8.91
N ASN A 426 -8.60 3.34 7.86
CA ASN A 426 -7.47 2.45 7.55
C ASN A 426 -6.17 3.19 7.22
N THR A 427 -6.22 4.49 6.93
CA THR A 427 -5.00 5.32 6.84
C THR A 427 -4.28 5.45 8.19
N ALA A 428 -5.00 5.37 9.32
CA ALA A 428 -4.45 5.47 10.67
C ALA A 428 -4.29 4.12 11.40
N VAL A 429 -4.81 3.03 10.83
CA VAL A 429 -4.82 1.70 11.49
C VAL A 429 -3.41 1.20 11.87
N HIS A 430 -2.38 1.55 11.11
CA HIS A 430 -1.00 1.14 11.36
C HIS A 430 -0.45 1.63 12.72
N ILE A 431 -1.06 2.64 13.33
CA ILE A 431 -0.69 3.17 14.67
C ILE A 431 -1.47 2.46 15.77
N LEU A 432 -2.65 1.95 15.42
CA LEU A 432 -3.62 1.40 16.36
C LEU A 432 -3.52 -0.13 16.49
N VAL A 433 -2.81 -0.78 15.56
CA VAL A 433 -2.70 -2.25 15.51
C VAL A 433 -2.00 -2.82 16.74
N ASP A 434 -0.90 -2.21 17.19
CA ASP A 434 -0.15 -2.68 18.36
C ASP A 434 -1.03 -2.60 19.61
N ARG A 435 -1.67 -1.46 19.83
CA ARG A 435 -2.63 -1.28 20.93
C ARG A 435 -3.76 -2.31 20.89
N SER A 436 -4.28 -2.57 19.70
CA SER A 436 -5.36 -3.54 19.50
C SER A 436 -4.94 -4.96 19.83
N ILE A 437 -3.72 -5.35 19.45
CA ILE A 437 -3.15 -6.65 19.82
C ILE A 437 -2.90 -6.71 21.34
N GLY A 438 -2.37 -5.64 21.94
CA GLY A 438 -2.17 -5.54 23.38
C GLY A 438 -3.47 -5.70 24.18
N GLU A 439 -4.57 -5.10 23.72
CA GLU A 439 -5.89 -5.28 24.34
C GLU A 439 -6.38 -6.73 24.30
N LEU A 440 -6.22 -7.43 23.17
CA LEU A 440 -6.57 -8.85 23.07
C LEU A 440 -5.63 -9.73 23.90
N ALA A 441 -4.35 -9.40 23.96
CA ALA A 441 -3.38 -10.06 24.82
C ALA A 441 -3.75 -9.92 26.31
N LEU A 442 -4.23 -8.74 26.73
CA LEU A 442 -4.74 -8.56 28.09
C LEU A 442 -6.02 -9.34 28.34
N VAL A 443 -6.93 -9.43 27.36
CA VAL A 443 -8.14 -10.28 27.48
C VAL A 443 -7.74 -11.74 27.71
N ALA A 444 -6.82 -12.28 26.91
CA ALA A 444 -6.30 -13.65 27.12
C ALA A 444 -5.63 -13.80 28.50
N ALA A 445 -4.93 -12.78 28.99
CA ALA A 445 -4.35 -12.78 30.33
C ALA A 445 -5.40 -12.80 31.44
N THR A 446 -6.61 -12.24 31.25
CA THR A 446 -7.68 -12.30 32.26
C THR A 446 -8.25 -13.70 32.50
N GLU A 447 -7.93 -14.65 31.60
CA GLU A 447 -8.37 -16.04 31.63
C GLU A 447 -7.26 -17.01 32.09
N SER A 448 -6.09 -16.49 32.52
CA SER A 448 -4.92 -17.30 32.90
C SER A 448 -4.31 -16.89 34.26
N ASP A 449 -3.84 -17.86 35.03
CA ASP A 449 -3.11 -17.62 36.28
C ASP A 449 -1.75 -16.94 36.06
N ASN A 450 -1.13 -17.14 34.88
CA ASN A 450 0.09 -16.45 34.48
C ASN A 450 -0.21 -15.45 33.36
N GLY A 451 -0.76 -14.30 33.75
CA GLY A 451 -1.20 -13.25 32.83
C GLY A 451 -0.10 -12.78 31.88
N ALA A 452 1.11 -12.56 32.40
CA ALA A 452 2.26 -12.14 31.57
C ALA A 452 2.62 -13.15 30.48
N ARG A 453 2.64 -14.45 30.79
CA ARG A 453 2.92 -15.49 29.79
C ARG A 453 1.80 -15.61 28.77
N ALA A 454 0.55 -15.61 29.22
CA ALA A 454 -0.62 -15.67 28.35
C ALA A 454 -0.67 -14.48 27.37
N ALA A 455 -0.41 -13.26 27.85
CA ALA A 455 -0.35 -12.07 27.01
C ALA A 455 0.76 -12.15 25.95
N LEU A 456 1.95 -12.64 26.31
CA LEU A 456 3.04 -12.82 25.36
C LEU A 456 2.73 -13.87 24.29
N ASP A 457 2.18 -15.02 24.70
CA ASP A 457 1.81 -16.10 23.79
C ASP A 457 0.71 -15.62 22.82
N GLU A 458 -0.29 -14.92 23.32
CA GLU A 458 -1.36 -14.34 22.51
C GLU A 458 -0.86 -13.25 21.56
N THR A 459 0.04 -12.37 22.03
CA THR A 459 0.67 -11.34 21.20
C THR A 459 1.37 -11.95 19.99
N LEU A 460 2.20 -12.97 20.21
CA LEU A 460 2.95 -13.63 19.14
C LEU A 460 2.04 -14.45 18.23
N ARG A 461 0.97 -15.04 18.77
CA ARG A 461 -0.06 -15.72 17.98
C ARG A 461 -0.79 -14.76 17.05
N LEU A 462 -1.25 -13.62 17.55
CA LEU A 462 -1.93 -12.58 16.77
C LEU A 462 -1.02 -11.95 15.71
N ARG A 463 0.25 -11.71 16.05
CA ARG A 463 1.28 -11.29 15.09
C ARG A 463 1.34 -12.27 13.91
N ASP A 464 1.42 -13.56 14.19
CA ASP A 464 1.52 -14.60 13.14
C ASP A 464 0.22 -14.78 12.36
N LEU A 465 -0.92 -14.60 13.02
CA LEU A 465 -2.25 -14.62 12.39
C LEU A 465 -2.39 -13.46 11.39
N LEU A 466 -1.93 -12.26 11.76
CA LEU A 466 -2.17 -11.04 11.00
C LEU A 466 -0.99 -10.61 10.10
N LYS A 467 0.10 -11.40 10.03
CA LYS A 467 1.33 -11.07 9.28
C LYS A 467 1.17 -10.85 7.77
N PHE A 468 0.05 -11.25 7.18
CA PHE A 468 -0.26 -11.03 5.77
C PHE A 468 -1.06 -9.74 5.52
N ASP A 469 -1.56 -9.10 6.58
CA ASP A 469 -2.31 -7.84 6.55
C ASP A 469 -1.52 -6.65 7.07
N PHE A 470 -0.60 -6.87 8.01
CA PHE A 470 0.22 -5.84 8.65
C PHE A 470 1.70 -6.18 8.61
N PHE A 471 2.53 -5.14 8.72
CA PHE A 471 3.98 -5.26 8.76
C PHE A 471 4.44 -5.28 10.21
N PHE A 472 4.91 -6.44 10.68
CA PHE A 472 5.46 -6.59 12.02
C PHE A 472 6.98 -6.73 12.00
N SER A 473 7.63 -6.24 13.05
CA SER A 473 9.04 -6.49 13.33
C SER A 473 9.30 -7.98 13.60
N SER A 474 10.56 -8.35 13.83
CA SER A 474 10.92 -9.72 14.21
C SER A 474 10.16 -10.16 15.48
N ARG A 475 10.07 -11.47 15.78
CA ARG A 475 9.34 -11.92 16.98
C ARG A 475 9.90 -11.32 18.28
N PRO A 476 11.23 -11.28 18.51
CA PRO A 476 11.80 -10.61 19.68
C PRO A 476 11.49 -9.12 19.73
N ASP A 477 11.70 -8.41 18.62
CA ASP A 477 11.47 -6.95 18.57
C ASP A 477 9.99 -6.62 18.82
N PHE A 478 9.08 -7.38 18.21
CA PHE A 478 7.65 -7.18 18.40
C PHE A 478 7.19 -7.47 19.83
N ALA A 479 7.82 -8.41 20.53
CA ALA A 479 7.55 -8.64 21.95
C ALA A 479 7.95 -7.43 22.80
N GLU A 480 9.10 -6.81 22.53
CA GLU A 480 9.55 -5.60 23.23
C GLU A 480 8.70 -4.36 22.86
N GLU A 481 8.30 -4.23 21.59
CA GLU A 481 7.34 -3.22 21.15
C GLU A 481 6.01 -3.37 21.91
N MET A 482 5.49 -4.60 22.06
CA MET A 482 4.27 -4.84 22.81
C MET A 482 4.40 -4.52 24.30
N ARG A 483 5.54 -4.87 24.91
CA ARG A 483 5.81 -4.52 26.31
C ARG A 483 5.81 -3.01 26.51
N THR A 484 6.44 -2.29 25.58
CA THR A 484 6.42 -0.81 25.55
C THR A 484 5.00 -0.29 25.39
N GLU A 485 4.21 -0.88 24.50
CA GLU A 485 2.83 -0.48 24.25
C GLU A 485 1.94 -0.69 25.49
N LEU A 486 2.01 -1.85 26.13
CA LEU A 486 1.25 -2.15 27.34
C LEU A 486 1.67 -1.24 28.51
N ALA A 487 2.96 -0.89 28.61
CA ALA A 487 3.45 0.09 29.58
C ALA A 487 2.86 1.50 29.38
N THR A 488 2.32 1.83 28.20
CA THR A 488 1.62 3.12 27.98
C THR A 488 0.21 3.18 28.57
N ILE A 489 -0.37 2.03 28.95
CA ILE A 489 -1.71 1.94 29.52
C ILE A 489 -1.71 2.48 30.95
N ASP A 490 -0.69 2.13 31.73
CA ASP A 490 -0.53 2.55 33.11
C ASP A 490 0.96 2.67 33.48
N ALA A 491 1.33 3.76 34.14
CA ALA A 491 2.72 4.04 34.48
C ALA A 491 3.33 2.98 35.42
N ASP A 492 2.51 2.37 36.30
CA ASP A 492 2.93 1.30 37.20
C ASP A 492 2.96 -0.07 36.52
N ALA A 493 2.36 -0.21 35.33
CA ALA A 493 2.42 -1.43 34.53
C ALA A 493 3.85 -1.71 34.04
N ALA A 494 4.61 -0.66 33.73
CA ALA A 494 5.99 -0.79 33.25
C ALA A 494 6.87 -1.61 34.22
N ALA A 495 6.70 -1.41 35.54
CA ALA A 495 7.48 -2.10 36.55
C ALA A 495 7.09 -3.59 36.74
N ARG A 496 5.91 -3.99 36.27
CA ARG A 496 5.31 -5.32 36.51
C ARG A 496 4.99 -6.10 35.23
N ILE A 497 5.39 -5.58 34.07
CA ILE A 497 5.00 -6.13 32.77
C ILE A 497 5.44 -7.60 32.56
N ASP A 498 6.47 -8.05 33.28
CA ASP A 498 6.95 -9.44 33.27
C ASP A 498 6.19 -10.39 34.18
N LYS A 499 5.46 -9.86 35.16
CA LYS A 499 4.91 -10.61 36.30
C LYS A 499 3.62 -9.97 36.74
N PHE A 500 2.58 -10.15 35.94
CA PHE A 500 1.22 -9.76 36.30
C PHE A 500 0.24 -10.93 36.19
N ASP A 501 -0.80 -10.87 37.02
CA ASP A 501 -1.87 -11.86 37.07
C ASP A 501 -3.15 -11.41 36.32
N ALA A 502 -4.18 -12.26 36.35
CA ALA A 502 -5.46 -11.99 35.70
C ALA A 502 -6.17 -10.73 36.22
N GLU A 503 -6.00 -10.37 37.49
CA GLU A 503 -6.67 -9.22 38.10
C GLU A 503 -5.99 -7.91 37.69
N GLU A 504 -4.66 -7.89 37.67
CA GLU A 504 -3.90 -6.76 37.13
C GLU A 504 -4.21 -6.51 35.65
N ALA A 505 -4.37 -7.58 34.86
CA ALA A 505 -4.78 -7.48 33.46
C ALA A 505 -6.17 -6.82 33.30
N ARG A 506 -7.14 -7.16 34.16
CA ARG A 506 -8.47 -6.51 34.17
C ARG A 506 -8.38 -5.03 34.52
N ILE A 507 -7.60 -4.67 35.53
CA ILE A 507 -7.39 -3.27 35.92
C ILE A 507 -6.80 -2.47 34.75
N TRP A 508 -5.84 -3.05 34.01
CA TRP A 508 -5.26 -2.38 32.84
C TRP A 508 -6.26 -2.22 31.70
N LEU A 509 -7.11 -3.21 31.43
CA LEU A 509 -8.19 -3.08 30.45
C LEU A 509 -9.20 -1.98 30.82
N GLU A 510 -9.57 -1.85 32.10
CA GLU A 510 -10.47 -0.78 32.57
C GLU A 510 -9.84 0.62 32.46
N LYS A 511 -8.53 0.71 32.72
CA LYS A 511 -7.76 1.96 32.59
C LYS A 511 -7.45 2.31 31.14
N GLY A 512 -7.35 1.31 30.26
CA GLY A 512 -7.02 1.42 28.85
C GLY A 512 -8.08 2.15 28.03
N LYS A 513 -8.16 3.47 28.18
CA LYS A 513 -9.12 4.32 27.46
C LYS A 513 -8.41 5.10 26.33
N PRO A 514 -8.81 4.93 25.06
CA PRO A 514 -9.91 4.09 24.57
C PRO A 514 -9.50 2.60 24.40
N LEU A 515 -10.51 1.72 24.37
CA LEU A 515 -10.38 0.34 23.87
C LEU A 515 -10.74 0.32 22.38
N ILE A 516 -9.85 -0.18 21.53
CA ILE A 516 -9.92 -0.01 20.07
C ILE A 516 -9.79 -1.30 19.27
N ALA A 517 -9.52 -2.45 19.89
CA ALA A 517 -9.29 -3.71 19.18
C ALA A 517 -10.45 -4.08 18.25
N HIS A 518 -11.69 -3.85 18.68
CA HIS A 518 -12.89 -4.09 17.88
C HIS A 518 -13.08 -3.11 16.72
N LEU A 519 -12.50 -1.91 16.79
CA LEU A 519 -12.58 -0.91 15.72
C LEU A 519 -11.53 -1.16 14.63
N VAL A 520 -10.44 -1.82 15.01
CA VAL A 520 -9.26 -2.03 14.18
C VAL A 520 -9.21 -3.45 13.63
N LEU A 521 -9.24 -4.46 14.50
CA LEU A 521 -8.96 -5.86 14.12
C LEU A 521 -10.20 -6.63 13.68
N ARG A 522 -11.40 -6.20 14.09
CA ARG A 522 -12.64 -6.94 13.81
C ARG A 522 -12.87 -7.20 12.31
N PRO A 523 -12.68 -6.24 11.39
CA PRO A 523 -12.89 -6.50 9.97
C PRO A 523 -12.00 -7.62 9.41
N TYR A 524 -10.75 -7.70 9.88
CA TYR A 524 -9.79 -8.72 9.47
C TYR A 524 -10.16 -10.08 10.04
N LEU A 525 -10.46 -10.13 11.33
CA LEU A 525 -10.76 -11.38 12.03
C LEU A 525 -12.09 -11.99 11.56
N ASP A 526 -13.11 -11.17 11.31
CA ASP A 526 -14.36 -11.62 10.69
C ASP A 526 -14.11 -12.17 9.28
N ALA A 527 -13.28 -11.49 8.48
CA ALA A 527 -12.97 -11.94 7.13
C ALA A 527 -12.21 -13.29 7.13
N TYR A 528 -11.27 -13.43 8.06
CA TYR A 528 -10.51 -14.66 8.27
C TYR A 528 -11.43 -15.78 8.74
N HIS A 529 -12.37 -15.49 9.65
CA HIS A 529 -13.34 -16.45 10.15
C HIS A 529 -14.24 -16.99 9.03
N VAL A 530 -14.70 -16.14 8.10
CA VAL A 530 -15.44 -16.58 6.90
C VAL A 530 -14.59 -17.55 6.07
N VAL A 531 -13.33 -17.20 5.78
CA VAL A 531 -12.43 -18.07 4.99
C VAL A 531 -12.17 -19.39 5.69
N ALA A 532 -11.92 -19.38 7.00
CA ALA A 532 -11.67 -20.59 7.77
C ALA A 532 -12.89 -21.50 7.86
N ASP A 533 -14.07 -20.93 8.07
CA ASP A 533 -15.35 -21.65 8.07
C ASP A 533 -15.62 -22.29 6.69
N ARG A 534 -15.33 -21.58 5.59
CA ARG A 534 -15.45 -22.15 4.24
C ARG A 534 -14.42 -23.24 3.97
N LEU A 535 -13.18 -23.10 4.44
CA LEU A 535 -12.18 -24.17 4.34
C LEU A 535 -12.61 -25.39 5.14
N ALA A 536 -13.16 -25.22 6.34
CA ALA A 536 -13.63 -26.33 7.18
C ALA A 536 -14.81 -27.10 6.58
N ALA A 537 -15.52 -26.50 5.62
CA ALA A 537 -16.60 -27.16 4.88
C ALA A 537 -16.11 -28.00 3.69
N LEU A 538 -14.82 -27.94 3.32
CA LEU A 538 -14.24 -28.74 2.25
C LEU A 538 -13.81 -30.12 2.77
N GLU A 539 -14.10 -31.15 1.99
CA GLU A 539 -13.62 -32.51 2.20
C GLU A 539 -12.10 -32.61 1.87
N ASP A 540 -11.47 -33.73 2.26
CA ASP A 540 -10.02 -33.92 2.11
C ASP A 540 -9.61 -34.08 0.63
N ASP A 541 -10.50 -34.58 -0.22
CA ASP A 541 -10.30 -34.88 -1.64
C ASP A 541 -10.91 -33.84 -2.60
N ASP A 542 -11.50 -32.76 -2.07
CA ASP A 542 -12.05 -31.67 -2.88
C ASP A 542 -10.95 -30.95 -3.68
N GLU A 543 -11.20 -30.76 -4.99
CA GLU A 543 -10.34 -29.93 -5.83
C GLU A 543 -10.48 -28.45 -5.43
N PHE A 544 -9.35 -27.79 -5.14
CA PHE A 544 -9.34 -26.39 -4.71
C PHE A 544 -9.20 -25.42 -5.89
N ASP A 545 -10.31 -24.79 -6.29
CA ASP A 545 -10.28 -23.63 -7.19
C ASP A 545 -10.35 -22.32 -6.38
N GLU A 546 -9.26 -21.55 -6.38
CA GLU A 546 -9.17 -20.29 -5.62
C GLU A 546 -10.28 -19.30 -5.99
N LYS A 547 -10.63 -19.19 -7.27
CA LYS A 547 -11.59 -18.18 -7.73
C LYS A 547 -12.99 -18.54 -7.26
N GLN A 548 -13.42 -19.79 -7.48
CA GLN A 548 -14.70 -20.31 -7.03
C GLN A 548 -14.82 -20.23 -5.50
N PHE A 549 -13.75 -20.58 -4.78
CA PHE A 549 -13.70 -20.51 -3.33
C PHE A 549 -13.88 -19.08 -2.80
N LEU A 550 -13.17 -18.11 -3.38
CA LEU A 550 -13.29 -16.69 -3.00
C LEU A 550 -14.68 -16.11 -3.35
N ASP A 551 -15.25 -16.51 -4.48
CA ASP A 551 -16.62 -16.14 -4.88
C ASP A 551 -17.67 -16.72 -3.91
N GLU A 552 -17.45 -17.93 -3.37
CA GLU A 552 -18.26 -18.46 -2.27
C GLU A 552 -18.09 -17.64 -0.98
N CYS A 553 -16.86 -17.34 -0.58
CA CYS A 553 -16.59 -16.53 0.62
C CYS A 553 -17.30 -15.17 0.55
N LEU A 554 -17.36 -14.53 -0.63
CA LEU A 554 -18.12 -13.28 -0.82
C LEU A 554 -19.63 -13.47 -0.60
N ARG A 555 -20.21 -14.54 -1.15
CA ARG A 555 -21.64 -14.83 -0.99
C ARG A 555 -22.00 -15.12 0.47
N VAL A 556 -21.19 -15.95 1.13
CA VAL A 556 -21.39 -16.34 2.54
C VAL A 556 -21.11 -15.18 3.48
N GLY A 557 -20.03 -14.43 3.27
CA GLY A 557 -19.74 -13.23 4.03
C GLY A 557 -20.87 -12.21 3.93
N LYS A 558 -21.44 -12.01 2.73
CA LYS A 558 -22.63 -11.14 2.56
C LYS A 558 -23.83 -11.66 3.35
N GLN A 559 -24.09 -12.97 3.33
CA GLN A 559 -25.13 -13.56 4.16
C GLN A 559 -24.88 -13.33 5.66
N TRP A 560 -23.65 -13.55 6.14
CA TRP A 560 -23.27 -13.33 7.53
C TRP A 560 -23.43 -11.87 7.95
N ALA A 561 -23.12 -10.91 7.08
CA ALA A 561 -23.35 -9.50 7.33
C ALA A 561 -24.85 -9.20 7.51
N MET A 562 -25.70 -9.71 6.61
CA MET A 562 -27.16 -9.53 6.67
C MET A 562 -27.77 -10.19 7.92
N GLN A 563 -27.17 -11.27 8.40
CA GLN A 563 -27.55 -11.96 9.64
C GLN A 563 -26.91 -11.33 10.90
N LYS A 564 -26.12 -10.27 10.78
CA LYS A 564 -25.33 -9.67 11.87
C LYS A 564 -24.43 -10.67 12.61
N ARG A 565 -23.96 -11.71 11.91
CA ARG A 565 -22.93 -12.66 12.41
C ARG A 565 -21.51 -12.09 12.33
N ILE A 566 -21.30 -11.12 11.45
CA ILE A 566 -20.09 -10.30 11.37
C ILE A 566 -20.46 -8.85 11.66
N ALA A 567 -19.52 -8.10 12.22
CA ALA A 567 -19.80 -6.76 12.75
C ALA A 567 -20.04 -5.73 11.64
N SER A 568 -19.39 -5.91 10.49
CA SER A 568 -19.42 -4.94 9.40
C SER A 568 -19.40 -5.61 8.03
N GLU A 569 -20.07 -5.00 7.05
CA GLU A 569 -19.90 -5.38 5.65
C GLU A 569 -18.50 -5.07 5.11
N GLU A 570 -17.64 -4.40 5.89
CA GLU A 570 -16.22 -4.22 5.57
C GLU A 570 -15.48 -5.55 5.50
N SER A 571 -15.83 -6.50 6.37
CA SER A 571 -15.19 -7.82 6.44
C SER A 571 -15.43 -8.66 5.18
N VAL A 572 -16.39 -8.26 4.33
CA VAL A 572 -16.75 -8.96 3.09
C VAL A 572 -16.00 -8.33 1.92
N SER A 573 -14.73 -8.70 1.75
CA SER A 573 -13.83 -8.10 0.76
C SER A 573 -12.78 -9.09 0.26
N LEU A 574 -12.53 -9.11 -1.04
CA LEU A 574 -11.45 -9.90 -1.64
C LEU A 574 -10.07 -9.44 -1.14
N GLU A 575 -9.93 -8.17 -0.78
CA GLU A 575 -8.68 -7.62 -0.25
C GLU A 575 -8.37 -8.15 1.16
N LEU A 576 -9.38 -8.66 1.90
CA LEU A 576 -9.21 -9.28 3.23
C LEU A 576 -9.19 -10.82 3.15
N PHE A 577 -9.99 -11.40 2.25
CA PHE A 577 -10.00 -12.86 2.06
C PHE A 577 -8.70 -13.40 1.45
N LYS A 578 -8.05 -12.66 0.54
CA LYS A 578 -6.78 -13.10 -0.05
C LYS A 578 -5.63 -13.21 0.99
N PRO A 579 -5.40 -12.23 1.89
CA PRO A 579 -4.53 -12.41 3.05
C PRO A 579 -4.88 -13.64 3.91
N ALA A 580 -6.16 -13.84 4.24
CA ALA A 580 -6.62 -15.00 5.01
C ALA A 580 -6.27 -16.32 4.31
N LEU A 581 -6.51 -16.41 3.00
CA LEU A 581 -6.18 -17.59 2.22
C LEU A 581 -4.67 -17.81 2.10
N ARG A 582 -3.87 -16.74 2.01
CA ARG A 582 -2.39 -16.83 2.06
C ARG A 582 -1.92 -17.37 3.40
N LEU A 583 -2.54 -16.96 4.52
CA LEU A 583 -2.27 -17.56 5.83
C LEU A 583 -2.61 -19.04 5.83
N ALA A 584 -3.80 -19.42 5.35
CA ALA A 584 -4.23 -20.80 5.30
C ALA A 584 -3.27 -21.67 4.47
N ARG A 585 -2.82 -21.19 3.31
CA ARG A 585 -1.78 -21.84 2.49
C ARG A 585 -0.46 -21.99 3.23
N HIS A 586 -0.01 -20.92 3.88
CA HIS A 586 1.22 -20.96 4.68
C HIS A 586 1.12 -22.00 5.82
N ARG A 587 -0.06 -22.19 6.39
CA ARG A 587 -0.32 -23.22 7.42
C ARG A 587 -0.60 -24.61 6.82
N GLY A 588 -0.55 -24.78 5.50
CA GLY A 588 -0.86 -26.05 4.83
C GLY A 588 -2.32 -26.49 5.02
N LEU A 589 -3.27 -25.56 4.94
CA LEU A 589 -4.70 -25.80 5.13
C LEU A 589 -5.51 -25.81 3.81
N VAL A 590 -4.85 -25.53 2.69
CA VAL A 590 -5.46 -25.48 1.35
C VAL A 590 -5.10 -26.73 0.58
N GLU A 591 -3.84 -26.85 0.18
CA GLU A 591 -3.25 -28.02 -0.46
C GLU A 591 -2.17 -28.57 0.48
N SER A 592 -2.35 -29.79 0.98
CA SER A 592 -1.41 -30.41 1.92
C SER A 592 -1.48 -31.92 1.82
N THR A 593 -0.31 -32.57 1.78
CA THR A 593 -0.19 -34.03 1.87
C THR A 593 -0.16 -34.55 3.31
N ALA A 594 -0.14 -33.65 4.29
CA ALA A 594 -0.22 -34.02 5.70
C ALA A 594 -1.62 -34.56 6.06
N PRO A 595 -1.71 -35.58 6.94
CA PRO A 595 -2.99 -36.20 7.30
C PRO A 595 -3.91 -35.26 8.08
N GLU A 596 -5.20 -35.63 8.17
CA GLU A 596 -6.24 -34.94 8.94
C GLU A 596 -6.49 -33.47 8.51
N LEU A 597 -6.49 -33.21 7.20
CA LEU A 597 -6.62 -31.85 6.67
C LEU A 597 -7.96 -31.19 7.08
N ALA A 598 -9.09 -31.90 6.95
CA ALA A 598 -10.41 -31.44 7.39
C ALA A 598 -10.47 -31.09 8.88
N LYS A 599 -9.83 -31.90 9.74
CA LYS A 599 -9.74 -31.63 11.18
C LYS A 599 -8.93 -30.37 11.46
N ARG A 600 -7.76 -30.21 10.82
CA ARG A 600 -6.92 -29.01 10.97
C ARG A 600 -7.62 -27.74 10.45
N ARG A 601 -8.42 -27.85 9.39
CA ARG A 601 -9.29 -26.76 8.90
C ARG A 601 -10.35 -26.39 9.95
N THR A 602 -10.96 -27.39 10.60
CA THR A 602 -11.94 -27.19 11.69
C THR A 602 -11.31 -26.55 12.94
N GLU A 603 -10.09 -26.97 13.32
CA GLU A 603 -9.32 -26.38 14.41
C GLU A 603 -8.98 -24.91 14.11
N PHE A 604 -8.60 -24.60 12.87
CA PHE A 604 -8.36 -23.23 12.43
C PHE A 604 -9.62 -22.35 12.47
N ALA A 605 -10.78 -22.88 12.07
CA ALA A 605 -12.05 -22.18 12.19
C ALA A 605 -12.41 -21.91 13.66
N SER A 606 -12.18 -22.88 14.55
CA SER A 606 -12.38 -22.75 15.99
C SER A 606 -11.47 -21.68 16.62
N GLU A 607 -10.19 -21.65 16.24
CA GLU A 607 -9.22 -20.62 16.67
C GLU A 607 -9.68 -19.20 16.30
N LEU A 608 -10.25 -19.02 15.10
CA LEU A 608 -10.74 -17.72 14.65
C LEU A 608 -12.06 -17.33 15.32
N ALA A 609 -12.96 -18.28 15.55
CA ALA A 609 -14.18 -18.05 16.31
C ALA A 609 -13.87 -17.59 17.75
N GLU A 610 -12.88 -18.20 18.38
CA GLU A 610 -12.33 -17.81 19.68
C GLU A 610 -11.81 -16.36 19.66
N THR A 611 -10.95 -16.04 18.70
CA THR A 611 -10.38 -14.69 18.57
C THR A 611 -11.48 -13.64 18.33
N VAL A 612 -12.50 -13.94 17.52
CA VAL A 612 -13.66 -13.06 17.31
C VAL A 612 -14.47 -12.86 18.60
N ARG A 613 -14.59 -13.88 19.46
CA ARG A 613 -15.24 -13.74 20.78
C ARG A 613 -14.49 -12.77 21.68
N GLN A 614 -13.17 -12.88 21.76
CA GLN A 614 -12.34 -11.95 22.55
C GLN A 614 -12.49 -10.50 22.07
N VAL A 615 -12.56 -10.28 20.75
CA VAL A 615 -12.85 -8.94 20.20
C VAL A 615 -14.24 -8.43 20.60
N ASN A 616 -15.27 -9.29 20.62
CA ASN A 616 -16.60 -8.92 21.10
C ASN A 616 -16.59 -8.54 22.59
N GLN A 617 -15.76 -9.19 23.40
CA GLN A 617 -15.60 -8.85 24.82
C GLN A 617 -15.01 -7.44 24.98
N VAL A 618 -13.97 -7.09 24.20
CA VAL A 618 -13.43 -5.73 24.18
C VAL A 618 -14.49 -4.71 23.74
N ALA A 619 -15.28 -5.02 22.72
CA ALA A 619 -16.37 -4.16 22.27
C ALA A 619 -17.42 -3.91 23.37
N ALA A 620 -17.85 -4.97 24.08
CA ALA A 620 -18.80 -4.88 25.17
C ALA A 620 -18.25 -4.05 26.34
N MET A 621 -16.98 -4.24 26.68
CA MET A 621 -16.29 -3.41 27.68
C MET A 621 -16.29 -1.93 27.27
N SER A 622 -15.95 -1.61 26.01
CA SER A 622 -15.95 -0.23 25.50
C SER A 622 -17.33 0.44 25.58
N GLN A 623 -18.40 -0.30 25.22
CA GLN A 623 -19.78 0.20 25.31
C GLN A 623 -20.24 0.45 26.74
N ALA A 624 -19.90 -0.44 27.68
CA ALA A 624 -20.23 -0.27 29.08
C ALA A 624 -19.58 0.98 29.70
N HIS A 625 -18.43 1.40 29.17
CA HIS A 625 -17.75 2.63 29.58
C HIS A 625 -18.39 3.89 29.01
N THR A 626 -18.81 3.88 27.76
CA THR A 626 -19.44 5.03 27.09
C THR A 626 -20.88 5.28 27.55
N GLY A 627 -21.61 4.25 27.99
CA GLY A 627 -22.95 4.40 28.58
C GLY A 627 -22.98 4.89 30.04
N ARG A 628 -21.81 5.05 30.69
CA ARG A 628 -21.67 5.54 32.09
C ARG A 628 -21.15 6.98 32.18
N SER A 629 -20.77 7.61 31.07
CA SER A 629 -20.42 9.03 30.98
C SER A 629 -21.61 9.83 30.44
#